data_AF-A0A959QBV1-F1
#
_entry.id   AF-A0A959QBV1-F1
#
_cell.length_a   1.000
_cell.length_b   1.000
_cell.length_c   1.000
_cell.angle_alpha   90.00
_cell.angle_beta   90.00
_cell.angle_gamma   90.00
#
_symmetry.space_group_name_H-M   'P 1'
#
loop_
_entity.id
_entity.type
_entity.pdbx_description
1 polymer ?
#
loop_
_entity_poly.entity_id
_entity_poly.type
_entity_poly.pdbx_seq_one_letter_code
_entity_poly.pdbx_strand_id
1 'polypeptide(L)'
;MLRPGYADDADLFHQPFLAILDSINFTAIRYMVFTGTNGRDPDYPGITEWADRKLSTDASQAPLSTIGKRGGACWEHVIQLANLTQTDPWINVPVSASTDYVTQLATLLQNELDPDLTIYVESSNEVWNTAPGFEQTLYNQAQAADLGITEQENHARRTVELAQVFASVFGSDALNDRIRVV
;
A
#
# COMPACT_ATOMS: atom_id res chain seq x y z
N MET A 1 8.78 -22.73 14.66
CA MET A 1 10.27 -22.81 14.73
C MET A 1 10.74 -21.44 15.21
N LEU A 2 11.48 -21.36 16.32
CA LEU A 2 11.97 -20.08 16.84
C LEU A 2 13.18 -19.58 16.03
N ARG A 3 13.32 -18.26 15.89
CA ARG A 3 14.48 -17.64 15.23
C ARG A 3 15.74 -17.91 16.08
N PRO A 4 16.92 -18.16 15.48
CA PRO A 4 18.16 -18.31 16.24
C PRO A 4 18.40 -17.11 17.16
N GLY A 5 18.65 -17.38 18.44
CA GLY A 5 18.89 -16.33 19.46
C GLY A 5 17.64 -15.79 20.16
N TYR A 6 16.44 -16.30 19.89
CA TYR A 6 15.20 -15.88 20.53
C TYR A 6 14.62 -16.98 21.41
N ALA A 7 14.09 -16.58 22.58
CA ALA A 7 13.42 -17.48 23.52
C ALA A 7 11.94 -17.71 23.20
N ASP A 8 11.33 -16.77 22.46
CA ASP A 8 9.93 -16.80 22.00
C ASP A 8 9.78 -16.09 20.64
N ASP A 9 8.55 -15.99 20.14
CA ASP A 9 8.16 -15.31 18.91
C ASP A 9 7.17 -14.16 19.17
N ALA A 10 7.22 -13.55 20.36
CA ALA A 10 6.30 -12.47 20.74
C ALA A 10 6.48 -11.21 19.86
N ASP A 11 7.71 -10.90 19.47
CA ASP A 11 8.02 -9.78 18.59
C ASP A 11 7.84 -10.16 17.11
N LEU A 12 6.96 -9.44 16.42
CA LEU A 12 6.74 -9.64 14.98
C LEU A 12 8.04 -9.43 14.19
N PHE A 13 8.73 -8.31 14.42
CA PHE A 13 9.96 -7.97 13.71
C PHE A 13 11.20 -8.45 14.46
N HIS A 14 12.25 -8.77 13.69
CA HIS A 14 13.53 -9.18 14.25
C HIS A 14 14.27 -7.96 14.81
N GLN A 15 14.71 -7.97 16.07
CA GLN A 15 15.32 -6.80 16.71
C GLN A 15 16.55 -6.24 15.97
N PRO A 16 17.51 -7.07 15.48
CA PRO A 16 18.58 -6.58 14.62
C PRO A 16 18.13 -5.93 13.31
N PHE A 17 16.95 -6.30 12.77
CA PHE A 17 16.41 -5.64 11.58
C PHE A 17 15.92 -4.23 11.93
N LEU A 18 15.19 -4.06 13.03
CA LEU A 18 14.76 -2.74 13.52
C LEU A 18 15.96 -1.85 13.82
N ALA A 19 16.97 -2.38 14.52
CA ALA A 19 18.17 -1.63 14.85
C ALA A 19 18.94 -1.11 13.61
N ILE A 20 18.92 -1.85 12.49
CA ILE A 20 19.51 -1.39 11.24
C ILE A 20 18.71 -0.21 10.67
N LEU A 21 17.38 -0.29 10.65
CA LEU A 21 16.53 0.81 10.16
C LEU A 21 16.72 2.07 11.00
N ASP A 22 16.72 1.93 12.32
CA ASP A 22 16.95 3.03 13.26
C ASP A 22 18.34 3.64 13.07
N SER A 23 19.37 2.83 12.81
CA SER A 23 20.74 3.32 12.64
C SER A 23 20.94 4.21 11.42
N ILE A 24 20.08 4.05 10.39
CA ILE A 24 20.15 4.84 9.17
C ILE A 24 19.30 6.12 9.29
N ASN A 25 18.30 6.12 10.19
CA ASN A 25 17.43 7.26 10.47
C ASN A 25 16.72 7.80 9.21
N PHE A 26 16.04 6.91 8.49
CA PHE A 26 15.22 7.31 7.34
C PHE A 26 14.04 8.18 7.79
N THR A 27 13.68 9.18 7.00
CA THR A 27 12.45 9.95 7.22
C THR A 27 11.21 9.16 6.77
N ALA A 28 11.32 8.44 5.65
CA ALA A 28 10.24 7.67 5.07
C ALA A 28 10.73 6.32 4.54
N ILE A 29 9.86 5.32 4.58
CA ILE A 29 10.10 4.00 3.97
C ILE A 29 9.00 3.74 2.94
N ARG A 30 9.41 3.43 1.70
CA ARG A 30 8.49 3.05 0.62
C ARG A 30 8.25 1.54 0.63
N TYR A 31 7.01 1.13 0.87
CA TYR A 31 6.58 -0.25 1.09
C TYR A 31 6.17 -0.99 -0.18
N MET A 32 6.48 -0.46 -1.38
CA MET A 32 6.09 -1.00 -2.69
C MET A 32 6.37 -2.50 -2.82
N VAL A 33 7.61 -2.92 -2.50
CA VAL A 33 8.04 -4.34 -2.59
C VAL A 33 7.44 -5.15 -1.46
N PHE A 34 7.41 -4.61 -0.24
CA PHE A 34 6.90 -5.32 0.95
C PHE A 34 5.43 -5.72 0.78
N THR A 35 4.62 -4.82 0.22
CA THR A 35 3.19 -5.05 -0.04
C THR A 35 2.92 -5.69 -1.41
N GLY A 36 3.96 -5.97 -2.19
CA GLY A 36 3.87 -6.64 -3.49
C GLY A 36 3.00 -5.88 -4.49
N THR A 37 3.31 -4.60 -4.72
CA THR A 37 2.46 -3.70 -5.53
C THR A 37 2.37 -4.09 -6.99
N ASN A 38 3.47 -4.53 -7.59
CA ASN A 38 3.51 -4.85 -9.03
C ASN A 38 2.81 -6.18 -9.31
N GLY A 39 2.06 -6.23 -10.41
CA GLY A 39 1.46 -7.43 -10.96
C GLY A 39 0.35 -8.09 -10.14
N ARG A 40 -0.24 -7.34 -9.19
CA ARG A 40 -1.37 -7.80 -8.37
C ARG A 40 -2.74 -7.31 -8.86
N ASP A 41 -2.79 -6.34 -9.77
CA ASP A 41 -4.06 -5.87 -10.33
C ASP A 41 -4.72 -6.98 -11.17
N PRO A 42 -6.05 -7.17 -11.07
CA PRO A 42 -6.80 -8.07 -11.95
C PRO A 42 -6.88 -7.51 -13.37
N ASP A 43 -7.35 -8.31 -14.32
CA ASP A 43 -7.69 -7.80 -15.65
C ASP A 43 -8.88 -6.85 -15.55
N TYR A 44 -8.85 -5.73 -16.28
CA TYR A 44 -9.99 -4.81 -16.37
C TYR A 44 -11.23 -5.52 -16.94
N PRO A 45 -12.45 -5.32 -16.39
CA PRO A 45 -12.85 -4.34 -15.36
C PRO A 45 -12.86 -4.91 -13.92
N GLY A 46 -12.08 -5.95 -13.63
CA GLY A 46 -11.99 -6.52 -12.28
C GLY A 46 -11.55 -5.47 -11.26
N ILE A 47 -12.10 -5.54 -10.05
CA ILE A 47 -11.85 -4.57 -8.99
C ILE A 47 -11.14 -5.28 -7.84
N THR A 48 -10.15 -4.62 -7.23
CA THR A 48 -9.55 -5.08 -5.98
C THR A 48 -10.37 -4.54 -4.82
N GLU A 49 -11.05 -5.43 -4.10
CA GLU A 49 -11.91 -5.09 -2.96
C GLU A 49 -11.19 -5.23 -1.63
N TRP A 50 -11.69 -4.57 -0.56
CA TRP A 50 -11.04 -4.60 0.75
C TRP A 50 -10.77 -6.03 1.26
N ALA A 51 -11.69 -6.97 0.95
CA ALA A 51 -11.56 -8.37 1.31
C ALA A 51 -10.38 -9.10 0.62
N ASP A 52 -9.89 -8.59 -0.51
CA ASP A 52 -8.77 -9.18 -1.27
C ASP A 52 -7.41 -8.87 -0.64
N ARG A 53 -7.34 -7.91 0.28
CA ARG A 53 -6.09 -7.52 0.95
C ARG A 53 -5.47 -8.70 1.70
N LYS A 54 -4.15 -8.63 1.91
CA LYS A 54 -3.47 -9.50 2.87
C LYS A 54 -3.92 -9.17 4.29
N LEU A 55 -4.22 -10.21 5.07
CA LEU A 55 -4.52 -10.13 6.50
C LEU A 55 -3.29 -10.56 7.32
N SER A 56 -3.15 -10.04 8.54
CA SER A 56 -2.11 -10.49 9.49
C SER A 56 -2.23 -11.97 9.83
N THR A 57 -3.45 -12.51 9.77
CA THR A 57 -3.76 -13.94 10.02
C THR A 57 -3.58 -14.84 8.80
N ASP A 58 -3.26 -14.30 7.62
CA ASP A 58 -2.99 -15.12 6.45
C ASP A 58 -1.70 -15.94 6.66
N ALA A 59 -1.68 -17.17 6.17
CA ALA A 59 -0.59 -18.14 6.41
C ALA A 59 0.80 -17.68 5.94
N SER A 60 0.89 -16.66 5.10
CA SER A 60 2.14 -16.05 4.66
C SER A 60 1.93 -14.58 4.32
N GLN A 61 2.94 -13.76 4.57
CA GLN A 61 3.02 -12.34 4.18
C GLN A 61 3.70 -12.13 2.82
N ALA A 62 3.87 -13.21 2.04
CA ALA A 62 4.24 -13.17 0.62
C ALA A 62 2.99 -13.44 -0.25
N PRO A 63 2.99 -13.09 -1.55
CA PRO A 63 1.88 -13.42 -2.45
C PRO A 63 1.48 -14.90 -2.41
N LEU A 64 0.18 -15.17 -2.30
CA LEU A 64 -0.45 -16.49 -2.28
C LEU A 64 -1.57 -16.53 -3.32
N SER A 65 -1.20 -16.49 -4.61
CA SER A 65 -2.14 -16.44 -5.73
C SER A 65 -3.10 -17.65 -5.79
N THR A 66 -2.69 -18.81 -5.27
CA THR A 66 -3.52 -20.04 -5.22
C THR A 66 -4.80 -19.89 -4.41
N ILE A 67 -4.88 -18.90 -3.52
CA ILE A 67 -6.07 -18.60 -2.70
C ILE A 67 -6.55 -17.15 -2.91
N GLY A 68 -6.19 -16.51 -4.01
CA GLY A 68 -6.62 -15.15 -4.35
C GLY A 68 -5.91 -14.03 -3.59
N LYS A 69 -5.02 -14.32 -2.64
CA LYS A 69 -4.25 -13.31 -1.89
C LYS A 69 -3.02 -12.86 -2.66
N ARG A 70 -3.22 -12.01 -3.67
CA ARG A 70 -2.17 -11.59 -4.64
C ARG A 70 -1.14 -10.60 -4.07
N GLY A 71 -1.49 -9.85 -3.03
CA GLY A 71 -0.59 -8.90 -2.38
C GLY A 71 0.49 -9.55 -1.51
N GLY A 72 1.53 -8.77 -1.21
CA GLY A 72 2.55 -9.07 -0.21
C GLY A 72 2.03 -8.87 1.21
N ALA A 73 2.84 -8.27 2.08
CA ALA A 73 2.51 -8.09 3.49
C ALA A 73 1.26 -7.22 3.72
N CYS A 74 0.58 -7.46 4.83
CA CYS A 74 -0.60 -6.74 5.27
C CYS A 74 -0.28 -5.32 5.75
N TRP A 75 -1.31 -4.46 5.76
CA TRP A 75 -1.19 -3.06 6.16
C TRP A 75 -0.91 -2.90 7.66
N GLU A 76 -1.41 -3.82 8.49
CA GLU A 76 -1.13 -3.85 9.93
C GLU A 76 0.37 -3.99 10.21
N HIS A 77 1.09 -4.79 9.41
CA HIS A 77 2.54 -4.92 9.53
C HIS A 77 3.29 -3.69 9.01
N VAL A 78 2.76 -3.01 7.98
CA VAL A 78 3.31 -1.71 7.52
C VAL A 78 3.22 -0.68 8.65
N ILE A 79 2.05 -0.57 9.28
CA ILE A 79 1.78 0.34 10.39
C ILE A 79 2.67 0.02 11.58
N GLN A 80 2.75 -1.26 11.98
CA GLN A 80 3.56 -1.65 13.12
C GLN A 80 5.05 -1.36 12.88
N LEU A 81 5.56 -1.60 11.67
CA LEU A 81 6.95 -1.26 11.36
C LEU A 81 7.16 0.25 11.44
N ALA A 82 6.29 1.04 10.79
CA ALA A 82 6.37 2.50 10.79
C ALA A 82 6.34 3.10 12.20
N ASN A 83 5.45 2.60 13.07
CA ASN A 83 5.37 3.05 14.46
C ASN A 83 6.63 2.68 15.26
N LEU A 84 7.17 1.47 15.06
CA LEU A 84 8.38 1.01 15.77
C LEU A 84 9.63 1.78 15.36
N THR A 85 9.76 2.12 14.08
CA THR A 85 10.94 2.84 13.54
C THR A 85 10.72 4.35 13.44
N GLN A 86 9.54 4.85 13.79
CA GLN A 86 9.16 6.27 13.69
C GLN A 86 9.45 6.86 12.29
N THR A 87 9.06 6.10 11.26
CA THR A 87 9.29 6.46 9.85
C THR A 87 7.97 6.66 9.12
N ASP A 88 7.88 7.70 8.30
CA ASP A 88 6.72 7.98 7.47
C ASP A 88 6.46 6.82 6.48
N PRO A 89 5.27 6.19 6.49
CA PRO A 89 4.95 5.15 5.52
C PRO A 89 4.63 5.76 4.15
N TRP A 90 5.35 5.30 3.12
CA TRP A 90 5.01 5.52 1.73
C TRP A 90 4.41 4.25 1.12
N ILE A 91 3.12 4.30 0.83
CA ILE A 91 2.30 3.18 0.37
C ILE A 91 1.86 3.35 -1.08
N ASN A 92 1.64 2.23 -1.76
CA ASN A 92 1.14 2.20 -3.13
C ASN A 92 -0.25 1.53 -3.15
N VAL A 93 -1.25 2.26 -3.64
CA VAL A 93 -2.62 1.76 -3.77
C VAL A 93 -2.81 1.18 -5.19
N PRO A 94 -3.36 -0.04 -5.36
CA PRO A 94 -3.62 -0.61 -6.69
C PRO A 94 -4.48 0.32 -7.57
N VAL A 95 -4.26 0.28 -8.89
CA VAL A 95 -5.08 1.08 -9.83
C VAL A 95 -6.53 0.58 -9.80
N SER A 96 -6.72 -0.73 -9.68
CA SER A 96 -8.02 -1.41 -9.61
C SER A 96 -8.72 -1.33 -8.26
N ALA A 97 -8.12 -0.72 -7.22
CA ALA A 97 -8.72 -0.72 -5.88
C ALA A 97 -10.05 0.06 -5.86
N SER A 98 -11.09 -0.53 -5.27
CA SER A 98 -12.38 0.15 -5.10
C SER A 98 -12.26 1.38 -4.19
N THR A 99 -13.21 2.31 -4.32
CA THR A 99 -13.30 3.44 -3.37
C THR A 99 -13.48 2.94 -1.92
N ASP A 100 -14.19 1.83 -1.71
CA ASP A 100 -14.32 1.19 -0.39
C ASP A 100 -12.96 0.68 0.13
N TYR A 101 -12.17 -0.01 -0.71
CA TYR A 101 -10.81 -0.43 -0.34
C TYR A 101 -9.97 0.74 0.17
N VAL A 102 -9.98 1.87 -0.56
CA VAL A 102 -9.17 3.05 -0.22
C VAL A 102 -9.69 3.70 1.06
N THR A 103 -11.01 3.78 1.23
CA THR A 103 -11.63 4.34 2.45
C THR A 103 -11.27 3.51 3.68
N GLN A 104 -11.33 2.19 3.57
CA GLN A 104 -11.00 1.28 4.66
C GLN A 104 -9.49 1.30 4.99
N LEU A 105 -8.64 1.41 3.96
CA LEU A 105 -7.20 1.59 4.16
C LEU A 105 -6.89 2.91 4.88
N ALA A 106 -7.48 4.02 4.44
CA ALA A 106 -7.33 5.32 5.10
C ALA A 106 -7.83 5.27 6.55
N THR A 107 -8.96 4.60 6.80
CA THR A 107 -9.52 4.43 8.16
C THR A 107 -8.61 3.60 9.06
N LEU A 108 -8.05 2.50 8.55
CA LEU A 108 -7.09 1.67 9.28
C LEU A 108 -5.86 2.49 9.67
N LEU A 109 -5.28 3.22 8.72
CA LEU A 109 -4.12 4.09 8.96
C LEU A 109 -4.44 5.20 9.97
N GLN A 110 -5.61 5.83 9.87
CA GLN A 110 -6.03 6.88 10.81
C GLN A 110 -6.10 6.36 12.25
N ASN A 111 -6.58 5.12 12.43
CA ASN A 111 -6.83 4.54 13.74
C ASN A 111 -5.57 3.94 14.40
N GLU A 112 -4.65 3.39 13.61
CA GLU A 112 -3.55 2.58 14.15
C GLU A 112 -2.14 3.17 13.91
N LEU A 113 -1.97 4.02 12.90
CA LEU A 113 -0.69 4.70 12.68
C LEU A 113 -0.51 5.83 13.69
N ASP A 114 0.71 5.95 14.21
CA ASP A 114 1.13 7.05 15.07
C ASP A 114 0.69 8.41 14.45
N PRO A 115 -0.04 9.25 15.22
CA PRO A 115 -0.59 10.51 14.73
C PRO A 115 0.47 11.50 14.24
N ASP A 116 1.72 11.37 14.70
CA ASP A 116 2.82 12.27 14.35
C ASP A 116 3.49 11.89 13.01
N LEU A 117 3.16 10.72 12.44
CA LEU A 117 3.71 10.26 11.16
C LEU A 117 2.90 10.78 9.96
N THR A 118 3.65 11.17 8.91
CA THR A 118 3.11 11.57 7.61
C THR A 118 2.94 10.34 6.72
N ILE A 119 1.83 10.29 5.97
CA ILE A 119 1.51 9.18 5.06
C ILE A 119 1.70 9.65 3.63
N TYR A 120 2.58 9.00 2.88
CA TYR A 120 2.71 9.20 1.45
C TYR A 120 1.86 8.15 0.71
N VAL A 121 0.93 8.61 -0.12
CA VAL A 121 -0.03 7.76 -0.84
C VAL A 121 0.25 7.86 -2.34
N GLU A 122 0.74 6.78 -2.93
CA GLU A 122 1.07 6.71 -4.36
C GLU A 122 0.01 5.92 -5.13
N SER A 123 -0.39 6.45 -6.29
CA SER A 123 -1.26 5.73 -7.23
C SER A 123 -0.47 4.63 -7.98
N SER A 124 -0.45 3.42 -7.41
CA SER A 124 0.24 2.24 -7.96
C SER A 124 1.75 2.44 -8.12
N ASN A 125 2.40 1.75 -9.06
CA ASN A 125 3.82 1.90 -9.40
C ASN A 125 4.01 1.69 -10.92
N GLU A 126 4.72 2.61 -11.57
CA GLU A 126 5.12 2.53 -12.98
C GLU A 126 3.98 2.08 -13.93
N VAL A 127 2.83 2.75 -13.89
CA VAL A 127 1.65 2.41 -14.74
C VAL A 127 1.87 2.58 -16.25
N TRP A 128 3.10 2.92 -16.66
CA TRP A 128 3.58 3.05 -18.02
C TRP A 128 4.45 1.86 -18.46
N ASN A 129 4.87 1.01 -17.53
CA ASN A 129 5.84 -0.05 -17.80
C ASN A 129 5.14 -1.29 -18.40
N THR A 130 5.53 -1.69 -19.60
CA THR A 130 4.90 -2.80 -20.34
C THR A 130 5.65 -4.12 -20.21
N ALA A 131 6.60 -4.24 -19.28
CA ALA A 131 7.31 -5.48 -19.02
C ALA A 131 6.38 -6.53 -18.36
N PRO A 132 6.70 -7.84 -18.44
CA PRO A 132 5.97 -8.86 -17.69
C PRO A 132 5.96 -8.55 -16.18
N GLY A 133 4.80 -8.71 -15.53
CA GLY A 133 4.61 -8.39 -14.10
C GLY A 133 4.15 -6.95 -13.82
N PHE A 134 3.74 -6.20 -14.86
CA PHE A 134 3.16 -4.86 -14.76
C PHE A 134 1.70 -4.82 -15.24
N GLU A 135 0.88 -5.73 -14.73
CA GLU A 135 -0.55 -5.84 -15.00
C GLU A 135 -1.30 -4.51 -14.75
N GLN A 136 -0.80 -3.68 -13.82
CA GLN A 136 -1.34 -2.33 -13.57
C GLN A 136 -1.28 -1.40 -14.79
N THR A 137 -0.32 -1.60 -15.70
CA THR A 137 -0.22 -0.84 -16.95
C THR A 137 -1.35 -1.20 -17.89
N LEU A 138 -1.62 -2.50 -18.06
CA LEU A 138 -2.73 -2.99 -18.88
C LEU A 138 -4.08 -2.53 -18.31
N TYR A 139 -4.22 -2.54 -16.99
CA TYR A 139 -5.40 -2.02 -16.31
C TYR A 139 -5.61 -0.52 -16.59
N ASN A 140 -4.56 0.30 -16.40
CA ASN A 140 -4.61 1.73 -16.65
C ASN A 140 -4.99 2.04 -18.11
N GLN A 141 -4.43 1.29 -19.06
CA GLN A 141 -4.71 1.40 -20.48
C GLN A 141 -6.17 1.08 -20.82
N ALA A 142 -6.66 -0.08 -20.36
CA ALA A 142 -8.02 -0.52 -20.65
C ALA A 142 -9.06 0.44 -20.04
N GLN A 143 -8.84 0.88 -18.79
CA GLN A 143 -9.73 1.83 -18.13
C GLN A 143 -9.70 3.21 -18.80
N ALA A 144 -8.53 3.71 -19.20
CA ALA A 144 -8.42 4.97 -19.93
C ALA A 144 -9.21 4.93 -21.25
N ALA A 145 -9.08 3.82 -22.01
CA ALA A 145 -9.81 3.61 -23.25
C ALA A 145 -11.33 3.59 -23.04
N ASP A 146 -11.83 2.91 -22.01
CA ASP A 146 -13.26 2.84 -21.67
C ASP A 146 -13.83 4.21 -21.29
N LEU A 147 -13.02 5.05 -20.63
CA LEU A 147 -13.36 6.42 -20.25
C LEU A 147 -13.21 7.44 -21.38
N GLY A 148 -12.60 7.05 -22.51
CA GLY A 148 -12.30 7.96 -23.61
C GLY A 148 -11.26 9.03 -23.27
N ILE A 149 -10.31 8.71 -22.38
CA ILE A 149 -9.21 9.60 -21.96
C ILE A 149 -7.85 8.95 -22.23
N THR A 150 -6.76 9.72 -22.07
CA THR A 150 -5.39 9.20 -22.16
C THR A 150 -4.97 8.43 -20.91
N GLU A 151 -3.94 7.59 -21.05
CA GLU A 151 -3.35 6.85 -19.93
C GLU A 151 -2.81 7.77 -18.82
N GLN A 152 -2.25 8.93 -19.20
CA GLN A 152 -1.75 9.93 -18.25
C GLN A 152 -2.89 10.63 -17.52
N GLU A 153 -3.98 10.97 -18.23
CA GLU A 153 -5.19 11.52 -17.61
C GLU A 153 -5.83 10.52 -16.65
N ASN A 154 -5.85 9.23 -16.98
CA ASN A 154 -6.39 8.21 -16.09
C ASN A 154 -5.55 8.06 -14.81
N HIS A 155 -4.22 8.07 -14.93
CA HIS A 155 -3.33 8.07 -13.77
C HIS A 155 -3.52 9.33 -12.91
N ALA A 156 -3.58 10.52 -13.50
CA ALA A 156 -3.82 11.78 -12.79
C ALA A 156 -5.20 11.79 -12.09
N ARG A 157 -6.24 11.33 -12.79
CA ARG A 157 -7.59 11.14 -12.23
C ARG A 157 -7.53 10.24 -10.99
N ARG A 158 -6.81 9.12 -11.05
CA ARG A 158 -6.68 8.20 -9.94
C ARG A 158 -5.95 8.83 -8.75
N THR A 159 -4.87 9.59 -8.98
CA THR A 159 -4.18 10.35 -7.92
C THR A 159 -5.11 11.35 -7.24
N VAL A 160 -5.93 12.09 -7.99
CA VAL A 160 -6.92 13.03 -7.42
C VAL A 160 -7.99 12.29 -6.62
N GLU A 161 -8.48 11.15 -7.10
CA GLU A 161 -9.46 10.33 -6.37
C GLU A 161 -8.90 9.85 -5.03
N LEU A 162 -7.64 9.38 -4.97
CA LEU A 162 -7.00 8.99 -3.72
C LEU A 162 -6.93 10.16 -2.74
N ALA A 163 -6.55 11.36 -3.20
CA ALA A 163 -6.55 12.56 -2.36
C ALA A 163 -7.95 12.88 -1.80
N GLN A 164 -8.99 12.78 -2.61
CA GLN A 164 -10.37 13.02 -2.18
C GLN A 164 -10.85 11.99 -1.15
N VAL A 165 -10.53 10.71 -1.33
CA VAL A 165 -10.90 9.65 -0.38
C VAL A 165 -10.14 9.78 0.93
N PHE A 166 -8.84 10.04 0.90
CA PHE A 166 -8.09 10.26 2.15
C PHE A 166 -8.57 11.53 2.87
N ALA A 167 -8.91 12.60 2.16
CA ALA A 167 -9.48 13.81 2.76
C ALA A 167 -10.85 13.57 3.41
N SER A 168 -11.67 12.66 2.87
CA SER A 168 -12.97 12.35 3.46
C SER A 168 -12.85 11.63 4.81
N VAL A 169 -11.74 10.92 5.04
CA VAL A 169 -11.43 10.21 6.29
C VAL A 169 -10.66 11.09 7.27
N PHE A 170 -9.56 11.71 6.82
CA PHE A 170 -8.65 12.50 7.66
C PHE A 170 -9.07 13.96 7.83
N GLY A 171 -10.04 14.45 7.05
CA GLY A 171 -10.36 15.87 6.92
C GLY A 171 -9.54 16.55 5.82
N SER A 172 -10.13 17.56 5.17
CA SER A 172 -9.49 18.28 4.06
C SER A 172 -8.17 18.94 4.45
N ASP A 173 -8.07 19.41 5.70
CA ASP A 173 -6.91 20.14 6.20
C ASP A 173 -5.69 19.22 6.41
N ALA A 174 -5.90 17.89 6.41
CA ALA A 174 -4.81 16.92 6.49
C ALA A 174 -4.06 16.73 5.16
N LEU A 175 -4.65 17.13 4.02
CA LEU A 175 -3.98 17.05 2.72
C LEU A 175 -2.82 18.04 2.65
N ASN A 176 -1.68 17.57 2.14
CA ASN A 176 -0.39 18.29 2.10
C ASN A 176 0.23 18.61 3.46
N ASP A 177 -0.41 18.21 4.55
CA ASP A 177 0.16 18.21 5.90
C ASP A 177 0.55 16.77 6.28
N ARG A 178 -0.37 16.03 6.90
CA ARG A 178 -0.20 14.63 7.28
C ARG A 178 -0.36 13.65 6.10
N ILE A 179 -1.20 13.95 5.12
CA ILE A 179 -1.43 13.09 3.95
C ILE A 179 -0.83 13.73 2.71
N ARG A 180 0.16 13.07 2.12
CA ARG A 180 0.87 13.53 0.92
C ARG A 180 0.63 12.56 -0.23
N VAL A 181 -0.27 12.92 -1.13
CA VAL A 181 -0.54 12.10 -2.32
C VAL A 181 0.50 12.41 -3.39
N VAL A 182 1.16 11.37 -3.91
CA VAL A 182 2.29 11.45 -4.84
C VAL A 182 2.02 10.67 -6.13
#